data_AF-A0A077P4C1-F1
#
_entry.id   AF-A0A077P4C1-F1
#
_cell.length_a   1.000
_cell.length_b   1.000
_cell.length_c   1.000
_cell.angle_alpha   90.00
_cell.angle_beta   90.00
_cell.angle_gamma   90.00
#
_symmetry.space_group_name_H-M   'P 1'
#
loop_
_entity.id
_entity.type
_entity.pdbx_description
1 polymer ?
#
loop_
_entity_poly.entity_id
_entity_poly.type
_entity_poly.pdbx_seq_one_letter_code
_entity_poly.pdbx_strand_id
1 'polypeptide(L)'
;MEFDDETWGPYYPVSGPIPLHRYRAFKRGKAADRSDRIHELASQLNLPISALSGSDIQLLMPDIKKQPKLPHQPFDIAEFEYHFPTIIAAKLAIADDLATPLAKLSSEERAFIDSILAETLIRTEVFTRIRGYFRNRQSGEDHAG
;
A
#
# COMPACT_ATOMS: atom_id res chain seq x y z
N MET A 1 -14.81 -15.45 -66.71
CA MET A 1 -15.85 -15.21 -67.73
C MET A 1 -16.29 -13.77 -67.53
N GLU A 2 -16.09 -12.91 -68.52
CA GLU A 2 -16.71 -11.59 -68.55
C GLU A 2 -18.02 -11.71 -69.32
N PHE A 3 -19.09 -11.14 -68.77
CA PHE A 3 -20.37 -10.98 -69.44
C PHE A 3 -20.92 -9.62 -68.98
N ASP A 4 -21.27 -8.77 -69.94
CA ASP A 4 -21.78 -7.39 -69.74
C ASP A 4 -20.91 -6.48 -68.86
N ASP A 5 -19.60 -6.37 -69.16
CA ASP A 5 -18.65 -5.46 -68.47
C ASP A 5 -18.57 -5.61 -66.93
N GLU A 6 -19.17 -6.64 -66.35
CA GLU A 6 -19.11 -6.93 -64.93
C GLU A 6 -18.29 -8.19 -64.64
N THR A 7 -17.11 -7.98 -64.05
CA THR A 7 -16.24 -9.06 -63.60
C THR A 7 -16.71 -9.61 -62.26
N TRP A 8 -17.42 -10.74 -62.27
CA TRP A 8 -17.78 -11.47 -61.06
C TRP A 8 -16.68 -12.46 -60.65
N GLY A 9 -15.87 -12.07 -59.66
CA GLY A 9 -14.83 -12.90 -59.04
C GLY A 9 -14.82 -12.76 -57.52
N PRO A 10 -14.32 -13.77 -56.76
CA PRO A 10 -14.48 -13.87 -55.30
C PRO A 10 -13.69 -12.84 -54.46
N TYR A 11 -12.98 -11.89 -55.08
CA TYR A 11 -12.23 -10.86 -54.38
C TYR A 11 -12.35 -9.51 -55.09
N TYR A 12 -13.11 -8.57 -54.51
CA TYR A 12 -13.06 -7.17 -54.89
C TYR A 12 -11.89 -6.47 -54.16
N PRO A 13 -11.10 -5.62 -54.85
CA PRO A 13 -10.08 -4.84 -54.18
C PRO A 13 -10.75 -3.81 -53.25
N VAL A 14 -10.23 -3.66 -52.03
CA VAL A 14 -10.73 -2.72 -51.01
C VAL A 14 -10.58 -1.24 -51.47
N SER A 15 -9.90 -0.97 -52.58
CA SER A 15 -9.60 0.37 -53.12
C SER A 15 -9.33 0.28 -54.63
N GLY A 16 -9.58 1.37 -55.35
CA GLY A 16 -9.28 1.51 -56.78
C GLY A 16 -7.77 1.39 -57.12
N PRO A 17 -7.45 1.37 -58.44
CA PRO A 17 -6.09 1.11 -58.94
C PRO A 17 -5.07 2.14 -58.44
N ILE A 18 -3.88 1.66 -58.11
CA ILE A 18 -2.77 2.51 -57.64
C ILE A 18 -2.22 3.31 -58.84
N PRO A 19 -2.12 4.64 -58.76
CA PRO A 19 -1.55 5.44 -59.84
C PRO A 19 -0.08 5.08 -60.12
N LEU A 20 0.31 5.08 -61.39
CA LEU A 20 1.70 4.88 -61.81
C LEU A 20 2.63 5.87 -61.10
N HIS A 21 3.78 5.37 -60.62
CA HIS A 21 4.77 6.09 -59.80
C HIS A 21 4.30 6.56 -58.42
N ARG A 22 3.18 6.06 -57.91
CA ARG A 22 2.71 6.39 -56.56
C ARG A 22 2.54 5.14 -55.72
N TYR A 23 3.07 5.16 -54.50
CA TYR A 23 2.83 4.10 -53.52
C TYR A 23 1.65 4.47 -52.60
N ARG A 24 0.88 3.46 -52.20
CA ARG A 24 -0.20 3.63 -51.23
C ARG A 24 0.40 3.75 -49.83
N ALA A 25 0.11 4.85 -49.13
CA ALA A 25 0.41 4.96 -47.71
C ALA A 25 -0.53 4.07 -46.89
N PHE A 26 -0.03 3.49 -45.79
CA PHE A 26 -0.87 2.75 -44.86
C PHE A 26 -1.94 3.66 -44.25
N LYS A 27 -3.13 3.10 -44.02
CA LYS A 27 -4.21 3.80 -43.31
C LYS A 27 -3.71 4.15 -41.90
N ARG A 28 -3.78 5.44 -41.52
CA ARG A 28 -3.47 5.86 -40.15
C ARG A 28 -4.39 5.12 -39.18
N GLY A 29 -3.79 4.42 -38.23
CA GLY A 29 -4.52 3.71 -37.17
C GLY A 29 -4.64 4.56 -35.91
N LYS A 30 -5.40 4.07 -34.93
CA LYS A 30 -5.64 4.75 -33.65
C LYS A 30 -4.36 5.15 -32.90
N ALA A 31 -3.25 4.43 -33.11
CA ALA A 31 -1.96 4.74 -32.51
C ALA A 31 -1.31 6.02 -33.10
N ALA A 32 -1.47 6.24 -34.41
CA ALA A 32 -0.99 7.46 -35.06
C ALA A 32 -1.77 8.68 -34.57
N ASP A 33 -3.11 8.58 -34.54
CA ASP A 33 -3.97 9.66 -34.05
C ASP A 33 -3.71 9.99 -32.58
N ARG A 34 -3.42 8.97 -31.75
CA ARG A 34 -3.04 9.18 -30.35
C ARG A 34 -1.71 9.94 -30.24
N SER A 35 -0.75 9.62 -31.08
CA SER A 35 0.57 10.26 -31.07
C SER A 35 0.46 11.74 -31.43
N ASP A 36 -0.36 12.07 -32.45
CA ASP A 36 -0.63 13.47 -32.82
C ASP A 36 -1.27 14.24 -31.66
N ARG A 37 -2.28 13.67 -31.00
CA ARG A 37 -2.95 14.30 -29.84
C ARG A 37 -1.99 14.54 -28.66
N ILE A 38 -1.11 13.59 -28.38
CA ILE A 38 -0.08 13.75 -27.35
C ILE A 38 0.85 14.92 -27.72
N HIS A 39 1.25 15.00 -28.99
CA HIS A 39 2.13 16.05 -29.47
C HIS A 39 1.46 17.44 -29.41
N GLU A 40 0.18 17.56 -29.77
CA GLU A 40 -0.59 18.81 -29.65
C GLU A 40 -0.71 19.26 -28.18
N LEU A 41 -1.05 18.34 -27.28
CA LEU A 41 -1.18 18.63 -25.86
C LEU A 41 0.16 19.02 -25.23
N ALA A 42 1.24 18.35 -25.60
CA ALA A 42 2.59 18.66 -25.12
C ALA A 42 3.02 20.08 -25.53
N SER A 43 2.73 20.49 -26.77
CA SER A 43 2.97 21.86 -27.24
C SER A 43 2.18 22.91 -26.45
N GLN A 44 0.92 22.62 -26.09
CA GLN A 44 0.10 23.52 -25.27
C GLN A 44 0.68 23.70 -23.85
N LEU A 45 1.28 22.65 -23.31
CA LEU A 45 1.86 22.65 -21.96
C LEU A 45 3.34 23.09 -21.95
N ASN A 46 3.93 23.44 -23.11
CA ASN A 46 5.37 23.68 -23.29
C ASN A 46 6.24 22.52 -22.73
N LEU A 47 5.76 21.29 -22.79
CA LEU A 47 6.47 20.12 -22.29
C LEU A 47 7.23 19.43 -23.43
N PRO A 48 8.57 19.27 -23.35
CA PRO A 48 9.31 18.49 -24.33
C PRO A 48 8.96 17.00 -24.21
N ILE A 49 8.99 16.28 -25.33
CA ILE A 49 8.71 14.82 -25.36
C ILE A 49 9.70 14.03 -24.47
N SER A 50 10.90 14.57 -24.23
CA SER A 50 11.89 13.99 -23.30
C SER A 50 11.36 13.82 -21.88
N ALA A 51 10.47 14.71 -21.42
CA ALA A 51 9.84 14.63 -20.11
C ALA A 51 8.93 13.40 -19.97
N LEU A 52 8.35 12.92 -21.08
CA LEU A 52 7.51 11.72 -21.12
C LEU A 52 8.32 10.43 -21.17
N SER A 53 9.57 10.47 -21.66
CA SER A 53 10.45 9.31 -21.79
C SER A 53 11.02 8.82 -20.44
N GLY A 54 10.71 9.50 -19.33
CA GLY A 54 11.18 9.15 -17.98
C GLY A 54 12.67 9.39 -17.73
N SER A 55 13.42 9.90 -18.71
CA SER A 55 14.85 10.20 -18.61
C SER A 55 15.18 11.51 -17.88
N ASP A 56 14.19 12.39 -17.73
CA ASP A 56 14.34 13.71 -17.08
C ASP A 56 13.96 13.72 -15.59
N ILE A 57 13.52 12.58 -15.01
CA ILE A 57 13.41 12.47 -13.55
C ILE A 57 14.80 12.19 -12.99
N GLN A 58 15.65 13.22 -13.01
CA GLN A 58 16.85 13.22 -12.19
C GLN A 58 16.37 13.31 -10.75
N LEU A 59 16.40 12.18 -10.03
CA LEU A 59 16.41 12.22 -8.58
C LEU A 59 17.65 13.04 -8.21
N LEU A 60 17.49 14.34 -7.95
CA LEU A 60 18.51 15.10 -7.25
C LEU A 60 18.60 14.44 -5.88
N MET A 61 19.49 13.46 -5.77
CA MET A 61 20.02 13.03 -4.49
C MET A 61 20.64 14.30 -3.92
N PRO A 62 20.02 14.94 -2.90
CA PRO A 62 20.61 16.14 -2.34
C PRO A 62 22.01 15.76 -1.88
N ASP A 63 23.00 16.59 -2.25
CA ASP A 63 24.37 16.40 -1.79
C ASP A 63 24.34 16.45 -0.25
N ILE A 64 24.39 15.27 0.38
CA ILE A 64 24.22 15.08 1.83
C ILE A 64 25.24 15.94 2.59
N LYS A 65 26.37 16.28 1.94
CA LYS A 65 27.43 17.13 2.50
C LYS A 65 27.07 18.61 2.60
N LYS A 66 26.08 19.10 1.84
CA LYS A 66 25.65 20.50 1.80
C LYS A 66 24.34 20.77 2.54
N GLN A 67 23.70 19.74 3.10
CA GLN A 67 22.51 19.94 3.90
C GLN A 67 22.88 20.60 5.24
N PRO A 68 22.16 21.66 5.65
CA PRO A 68 22.34 22.19 6.99
C PRO A 68 22.08 21.05 7.99
N LYS A 69 22.99 20.84 8.95
CA LYS A 69 22.78 19.87 10.03
C LYS A 69 21.54 20.31 10.81
N LEU A 70 20.41 19.66 10.54
CA LEU A 70 19.22 19.87 11.35
C LEU A 70 19.50 19.38 12.77
N PRO A 71 19.01 20.07 13.80
CA PRO A 71 19.09 19.56 15.16
C PRO A 71 18.32 18.23 15.22
N HIS A 72 19.04 17.15 15.51
CA HIS A 72 18.43 15.86 15.78
C HIS A 72 17.91 15.89 17.22
N GLN A 73 16.59 15.93 17.37
CA GLN A 73 15.93 15.69 18.65
C GLN A 73 15.58 14.20 18.73
N PRO A 74 16.04 13.47 19.76
CA PRO A 74 15.56 12.11 20.00
C PRO A 74 14.06 12.14 20.28
N PHE A 75 13.33 11.19 19.71
CA PHE A 75 11.90 11.04 20.00
C PHE A 75 11.72 10.65 21.47
N ASP A 76 10.84 11.34 22.18
CA ASP A 76 10.45 10.94 23.54
C ASP A 76 9.45 9.79 23.44
N ILE A 77 9.92 8.57 23.68
CA ILE A 77 9.13 7.34 23.54
C ILE A 77 8.05 7.27 24.62
N ALA A 78 8.29 7.89 25.78
CA ALA A 78 7.38 7.82 26.93
C ALA A 78 6.04 8.53 26.67
N GLU A 79 6.05 9.62 25.89
CA GLU A 79 4.83 10.34 25.50
C GLU A 79 3.93 9.52 24.54
N PHE A 80 4.52 8.57 23.82
CA PHE A 80 3.81 7.70 22.87
C PHE A 80 3.51 6.31 23.42
N GLU A 81 3.84 6.03 24.69
CA GLU A 81 3.50 4.78 25.33
C GLU A 81 1.97 4.62 25.31
N TYR A 82 1.47 3.49 24.80
CA TYR A 82 0.03 3.31 24.64
C TYR A 82 -0.64 3.09 26.01
N HIS A 83 -1.62 3.94 26.31
CA HIS A 83 -2.46 3.85 27.50
C HIS A 83 -3.86 3.39 27.12
N PHE A 84 -4.44 2.50 27.92
CA PHE A 84 -5.83 2.13 27.72
C PHE A 84 -6.75 3.32 28.03
N PRO A 85 -7.71 3.64 27.14
CA PRO A 85 -8.60 4.78 27.34
C PRO A 85 -9.56 4.57 28.52
N THR A 86 -9.87 3.33 28.86
CA THR A 86 -10.73 2.97 30.00
C THR A 86 -10.31 1.63 30.60
N ILE A 87 -10.71 1.38 31.85
CA ILE A 87 -10.51 0.09 32.53
C ILE A 87 -11.23 -1.04 31.77
N ILE A 88 -12.40 -0.77 31.18
CA ILE A 88 -13.16 -1.78 30.42
C ILE A 88 -12.40 -2.18 29.16
N ALA A 89 -11.80 -1.22 28.44
CA ALA A 89 -10.96 -1.49 27.28
C ALA A 89 -9.73 -2.34 27.66
N ALA A 90 -9.12 -2.06 28.82
CA ALA A 90 -8.03 -2.87 29.34
C ALA A 90 -8.48 -4.30 29.66
N LYS A 91 -9.61 -4.47 30.35
CA LYS A 91 -10.20 -5.79 30.67
C LYS A 91 -10.51 -6.61 29.43
N LEU A 92 -11.05 -5.99 28.38
CA LEU A 92 -11.28 -6.66 27.09
C LEU A 92 -9.97 -7.11 26.46
N ALA A 93 -8.98 -6.22 26.38
CA ALA A 93 -7.68 -6.55 25.81
C ALA A 93 -6.96 -7.68 26.59
N ILE A 94 -7.13 -7.74 27.90
CA ILE A 94 -6.60 -8.82 28.75
C ILE A 94 -7.31 -10.14 28.46
N ALA A 95 -8.64 -10.13 28.32
CA ALA A 95 -9.42 -11.32 27.97
C ALA A 95 -9.00 -11.88 26.60
N ASP A 96 -8.74 -10.99 25.64
CA ASP A 96 -8.26 -11.34 24.31
C ASP A 96 -6.84 -11.94 24.35
N ASP A 97 -5.92 -11.36 25.14
CA ASP A 97 -4.54 -11.88 25.29
C ASP A 97 -4.49 -13.24 25.99
N LEU A 98 -5.32 -13.44 27.02
CA LEU A 98 -5.43 -14.71 27.74
C LEU A 98 -6.29 -15.74 27.00
N ALA A 99 -6.90 -15.37 25.87
CA ALA A 99 -7.88 -16.16 25.11
C ALA A 99 -8.99 -16.77 25.98
N THR A 100 -9.30 -16.14 27.12
CA THR A 100 -10.25 -16.64 28.12
C THR A 100 -11.08 -15.48 28.66
N PRO A 101 -12.42 -15.61 28.71
CA PRO A 101 -13.26 -14.56 29.26
C PRO A 101 -12.95 -14.40 30.74
N LEU A 102 -12.82 -13.16 31.23
CA LEU A 102 -12.52 -12.87 32.65
C LEU A 102 -13.54 -13.52 33.61
N ALA A 103 -14.77 -13.77 33.13
CA ALA A 103 -15.82 -14.47 33.88
C ALA A 103 -15.52 -15.94 34.19
N LYS A 104 -14.49 -16.55 33.59
CA LYS A 104 -14.02 -17.90 33.91
C LYS A 104 -12.85 -17.92 34.90
N LEU A 105 -12.23 -16.77 35.16
CA LEU A 105 -11.13 -16.64 36.11
C LEU A 105 -11.64 -16.76 37.55
N SER A 106 -10.76 -17.20 38.46
CA SER A 106 -11.04 -17.24 39.90
C SER A 106 -11.26 -15.84 40.47
N SER A 107 -11.89 -15.74 41.64
CA SER A 107 -12.08 -14.44 42.31
C SER A 107 -10.74 -13.76 42.64
N GLU A 108 -9.73 -14.54 42.99
CA GLU A 108 -8.37 -14.05 43.28
C GLU A 108 -7.70 -13.48 42.03
N GLU A 109 -7.82 -14.16 40.89
CA GLU A 109 -7.26 -13.72 39.61
C GLU A 109 -7.90 -12.41 39.14
N ARG A 110 -9.21 -12.26 39.32
CA ARG A 110 -9.91 -11.01 38.99
C ARG A 110 -9.49 -9.87 39.89
N ALA A 111 -9.35 -10.12 41.20
CA ALA A 111 -8.89 -9.11 42.14
C ALA A 111 -7.46 -8.65 41.83
N PHE A 112 -6.59 -9.55 41.38
CA PHE A 112 -5.25 -9.22 40.92
C PHE A 112 -5.24 -8.36 39.65
N ILE A 113 -6.09 -8.68 38.67
CA ILE A 113 -6.23 -7.85 37.47
C ILE A 113 -6.76 -6.45 37.84
N ASP A 114 -7.75 -6.39 38.73
CA ASP A 114 -8.34 -5.11 39.17
C ASP A 114 -7.35 -4.25 39.95
N SER A 115 -6.45 -4.83 40.76
CA SER A 115 -5.42 -4.08 41.46
C SER A 115 -4.38 -3.47 40.51
N ILE A 116 -3.97 -4.22 39.48
CA ILE A 116 -3.04 -3.71 38.44
C ILE A 116 -3.66 -2.55 37.67
N LEU A 117 -4.93 -2.68 37.27
CA LEU A 117 -5.64 -1.65 36.50
C LEU A 117 -5.95 -0.40 37.33
N ALA A 118 -6.01 -0.52 38.65
CA ALA A 118 -6.11 0.61 39.57
C ALA A 118 -4.76 1.36 39.71
N GLU A 119 -3.64 0.66 39.55
CA GLU A 119 -2.29 1.24 39.63
C GLU A 119 -1.86 1.88 38.31
N THR A 120 -2.05 1.17 37.19
CA THR A 120 -1.53 1.58 35.87
C THR A 120 -2.49 1.19 34.74
N LEU A 121 -2.58 2.06 33.73
CA LEU A 121 -3.28 1.79 32.46
C LEU A 121 -2.31 1.73 31.26
N ILE A 122 -1.00 1.65 31.54
CA ILE A 122 0.04 1.51 30.53
C ILE A 122 0.01 0.08 30.00
N ARG A 123 -0.18 -0.09 28.70
CA ARG A 123 -0.39 -1.42 28.10
C ARG A 123 0.79 -2.37 28.31
N THR A 124 2.02 -1.89 28.14
CA THR A 124 3.23 -2.71 28.28
C THR A 124 3.41 -3.20 29.71
N GLU A 125 3.17 -2.34 30.71
CA GLU A 125 3.26 -2.68 32.12
C GLU A 125 2.17 -3.66 32.55
N VAL A 126 0.91 -3.38 32.18
CA VAL A 126 -0.24 -4.25 32.45
C VAL A 126 0.01 -5.66 31.90
N PHE A 127 0.41 -5.79 30.64
CA PHE A 127 0.66 -7.10 30.04
C PHE A 127 1.87 -7.81 30.61
N THR A 128 2.96 -7.08 30.92
CA THR A 128 4.16 -7.67 31.54
C THR A 128 3.81 -8.31 32.89
N ARG A 129 3.08 -7.60 33.74
CA ARG A 129 2.67 -8.08 35.08
C ARG A 129 1.70 -9.26 34.99
N ILE A 130 0.69 -9.17 34.13
CA ILE A 130 -0.31 -10.24 33.93
C ILE A 130 0.35 -11.50 33.39
N ARG A 131 1.16 -11.41 32.32
CA ARG A 131 1.85 -12.57 31.75
C ARG A 131 2.83 -13.19 32.73
N GLY A 132 3.53 -12.38 33.54
CA GLY A 132 4.38 -12.87 34.62
C GLY A 132 3.61 -13.71 35.64
N TYR A 133 2.46 -13.21 36.09
CA TYR A 133 1.60 -13.91 37.04
C TYR A 133 1.10 -15.27 36.50
N PHE A 134 0.54 -15.29 35.29
CA PHE A 134 -0.01 -16.53 34.71
C PHE A 134 1.08 -17.54 34.31
N ARG A 135 2.25 -17.09 33.83
CA ARG A 135 3.38 -17.99 33.51
C ARG A 135 3.94 -18.66 34.76
N ASN A 136 4.05 -17.94 35.87
CA ASN A 136 4.57 -18.50 37.13
C ASN A 136 3.65 -19.56 37.73
N ARG A 137 2.34 -19.49 37.47
CA ARG A 137 1.38 -20.55 37.85
C ARG A 137 1.47 -21.78 36.95
N GLN A 138 1.60 -21.61 35.64
CA GLN A 138 1.67 -22.72 34.69
C GLN A 138 2.93 -23.58 34.84
N SER A 139 4.05 -22.98 35.28
CA SER A 139 5.31 -23.71 35.47
C SER A 139 5.28 -24.79 36.56
N GLY A 140 4.21 -24.88 37.35
CA GLY A 140 4.08 -25.86 38.44
C GLY A 140 3.30 -27.13 38.10
N GLU A 141 2.51 -27.16 37.02
CA GLU A 141 1.54 -28.25 36.78
C GLU A 141 1.89 -29.20 35.62
N ASP A 142 2.73 -28.83 34.64
CA ASP A 142 2.89 -29.62 33.41
C ASP A 142 4.34 -29.98 33.03
N HIS A 143 5.05 -30.68 33.91
CA HIS A 143 6.28 -31.41 33.55
C HIS A 143 6.22 -32.88 34.03
N ALA A 144 5.32 -33.67 33.44
CA ALA A 144 5.41 -35.14 33.38
C ALA A 144 4.51 -35.70 32.27
N GLY A 145 5.11 -36.33 31.26
CA GLY A 145 4.39 -37.06 30.21
C GLY A 145 5.15 -37.14 28.90
#